data_AF-A0A3E3EGP5-F1
#
_entry.id   AF-A0A3E3EGP5-F1
#
_cell.length_a   1.000
_cell.length_b   1.000
_cell.length_c   1.000
_cell.angle_alpha   90.00
_cell.angle_beta   90.00
_cell.angle_gamma   90.00
#
_symmetry.space_group_name_H-M   'P 1'
#
loop_
_entity.id
_entity.type
_entity.pdbx_description
1 polymer ?
#
loop_
_entity_poly.entity_id
_entity_poly.type
_entity_poly.pdbx_seq_one_letter_code
_entity_poly.pdbx_strand_id
1 'polypeptide(L)'
;MKTVIQDTKVCYLCGTTLNLEDHHCLNGSDRKKCEEDGLKVWLCANCHRIAPYSAHRSIETRIRLKRVAQAKYLETHTQAEWFRRYYKNYL
;
A
#
# COMPACT_ATOMS: atom_id res chain seq x y z
N MET A 1 11.27 7.04 -1.18
CA MET A 1 9.97 6.57 -1.67
C MET A 1 9.01 7.75 -1.69
N LYS A 2 8.39 8.08 -2.83
CA LYS A 2 7.25 9.01 -2.87
C LYS A 2 5.98 8.25 -2.50
N THR A 3 5.17 8.80 -1.61
CA THR A 3 3.85 8.27 -1.25
C THR A 3 2.87 9.39 -0.97
N VAL A 4 1.59 9.14 -1.27
CA VAL A 4 0.48 10.00 -0.86
C VAL A 4 -0.23 9.47 0.39
N ILE A 5 0.12 8.26 0.88
CA ILE A 5 -0.54 7.59 2.01
C ILE A 5 0.03 8.06 3.36
N GLN A 6 1.30 8.47 3.41
CA GLN A 6 1.98 8.83 4.66
C GLN A 6 2.85 10.08 4.50
N ASP A 7 2.78 10.97 5.47
CA ASP A 7 3.64 12.17 5.53
C ASP A 7 4.97 11.92 6.26
N THR A 8 5.02 10.89 7.10
CA THR A 8 6.19 10.54 7.91
C THR A 8 6.75 9.17 7.55
N LYS A 9 8.08 9.03 7.65
CA LYS A 9 8.79 7.77 7.40
C LYS A 9 8.69 6.85 8.62
N VAL A 10 7.55 6.18 8.75
CA VAL A 10 7.21 5.29 9.86
C VAL A 10 6.47 4.05 9.35
N CYS A 11 6.64 2.89 10.00
CA CYS A 11 5.90 1.69 9.66
C CYS A 11 4.39 1.94 9.76
N TYR A 12 3.68 1.82 8.64
CA TYR A 12 2.25 2.08 8.55
C TYR A 12 1.41 1.18 9.48
N LEU A 13 1.89 -0.04 9.76
CA LEU A 13 1.13 -1.02 10.53
C LEU A 13 1.40 -0.98 12.05
N CYS A 14 2.62 -0.62 12.48
CA CYS A 14 2.99 -0.69 13.89
C CYS A 14 3.68 0.56 14.46
N GLY A 15 3.92 1.60 13.65
CA GLY A 15 4.47 2.86 14.14
C GLY A 15 5.98 2.86 14.44
N THR A 16 6.70 1.75 14.27
CA THR A 16 8.16 1.77 14.44
C THR A 16 8.86 2.55 13.31
N THR A 17 9.99 3.16 13.62
CA THR A 17 10.87 3.84 12.64
C THR A 17 12.08 2.98 12.24
N LEU A 18 12.19 1.76 12.79
CA LEU A 18 13.33 0.87 12.58
C LEU A 18 13.10 -0.08 11.40
N ASN A 19 14.19 -0.40 10.67
CA ASN A 19 14.23 -1.41 9.59
C ASN A 19 13.11 -1.26 8.56
N LEU A 20 12.88 -0.02 8.11
CA LEU A 20 11.83 0.32 7.16
C LEU A 20 12.21 -0.04 5.72
N GLU A 21 11.32 -0.76 5.07
CA GLU A 21 11.37 -1.19 3.69
C GLU A 21 10.19 -0.52 2.95
N ASP A 22 10.37 -0.19 1.67
CA ASP A 22 9.28 0.33 0.85
C ASP A 22 8.36 -0.80 0.41
N HIS A 23 7.05 -0.54 0.46
CA HIS A 23 6.04 -1.54 0.11
C HIS A 23 5.00 -0.93 -0.83
N HIS A 24 4.85 -1.51 -2.01
CA HIS A 24 3.74 -1.22 -2.91
C HIS A 24 2.46 -1.84 -2.35
N CYS A 25 1.40 -1.05 -2.15
CA CYS A 25 0.12 -1.61 -1.71
C CYS A 25 -0.55 -2.47 -2.81
N LEU A 26 -0.16 -2.25 -4.08
CA LEU A 26 -0.56 -3.02 -5.25
C LEU A 26 0.67 -3.67 -5.91
N ASN A 27 0.56 -4.96 -6.19
CA ASN A 27 1.69 -5.80 -6.59
C ASN A 27 1.57 -6.29 -8.04
N GLY A 28 2.63 -6.94 -8.55
CA GLY A 28 2.63 -7.57 -9.87
C GLY A 28 2.61 -6.54 -10.99
N SER A 29 1.71 -6.72 -11.96
CA SER A 29 1.57 -5.82 -13.12
C SER A 29 1.22 -4.38 -12.76
N ASP A 30 0.64 -4.14 -11.57
CA ASP A 30 0.28 -2.79 -11.12
C ASP A 30 1.40 -2.05 -10.40
N ARG A 31 2.56 -2.69 -10.18
CA ARG A 31 3.67 -2.09 -9.42
C ARG A 31 4.10 -0.72 -10.00
N LYS A 32 4.14 -0.60 -11.33
CA LYS A 32 4.49 0.66 -12.01
C LYS A 32 3.44 1.76 -11.77
N LYS A 33 2.16 1.46 -11.93
CA LYS A 33 1.06 2.42 -11.67
C LYS A 33 1.03 2.84 -10.20
N CYS A 34 1.25 1.87 -9.32
CA CYS A 34 1.35 2.07 -7.87
C CYS A 34 2.52 3.00 -7.48
N GLU A 35 3.63 2.94 -8.22
CA GLU A 35 4.76 3.86 -8.09
C GLU A 35 4.37 5.29 -8.54
N GLU A 36 3.78 5.41 -9.73
CA GLU A 36 3.34 6.67 -10.33
C GLU A 36 2.35 7.42 -9.44
N ASP A 37 1.37 6.69 -8.88
CA ASP A 37 0.31 7.26 -8.04
C ASP A 37 0.75 7.45 -6.57
N GLY A 38 1.95 7.01 -6.21
CA GLY A 38 2.44 7.08 -4.83
C GLY A 38 1.64 6.21 -3.85
N LEU A 39 1.04 5.10 -4.30
CA LEU A 39 0.24 4.19 -3.47
C LEU A 39 1.10 3.19 -2.71
N LYS A 40 2.07 3.70 -1.96
CA LYS A 40 3.08 2.91 -1.26
C LYS A 40 3.13 3.25 0.22
N VAL A 41 3.61 2.35 1.05
CA VAL A 41 3.78 2.59 2.48
C VAL A 41 5.16 2.15 2.93
N TRP A 42 5.64 2.72 4.02
CA TRP A 42 6.78 2.18 4.74
C TRP A 42 6.31 1.07 5.67
N LEU A 43 7.00 -0.07 5.65
CA LEU A 43 6.77 -1.16 6.59
C LEU A 43 8.09 -1.59 7.20
N CYS A 44 8.12 -1.90 8.50
CA CYS A 44 9.29 -2.56 9.06
C CYS A 44 9.36 -4.01 8.56
N ALA A 45 10.55 -4.61 8.59
CA ALA A 45 10.75 -5.99 8.11
C ALA A 45 9.75 -7.02 8.68
N ASN A 46 9.36 -6.87 9.97
CA ASN A 46 8.34 -7.70 10.61
C ASN A 46 6.96 -7.56 9.96
N CYS A 47 6.49 -6.33 9.77
CA CYS A 47 5.20 -6.04 9.14
C CYS A 47 5.23 -6.23 7.61
N HIS A 48 6.39 -6.19 6.98
CA HIS A 48 6.53 -6.39 5.54
C HIS A 48 6.53 -7.87 5.15
N ARG A 49 7.50 -8.65 5.66
CA ARG A 49 7.79 -10.00 5.15
C ARG A 49 8.09 -11.09 6.18
N ILE A 50 8.43 -10.76 7.43
CA ILE A 50 8.88 -11.76 8.41
C ILE A 50 7.72 -12.39 9.18
N ALA A 51 6.90 -11.58 9.86
CA ALA A 51 5.89 -12.10 10.79
C ALA A 51 4.73 -12.79 10.05
N PRO A 52 3.99 -13.71 10.68
CA PRO A 52 2.82 -14.36 10.06
C PRO A 52 1.76 -13.36 9.57
N TYR A 53 1.60 -12.24 10.27
CA TYR A 53 0.68 -11.15 9.93
C TYR A 53 1.25 -10.17 8.88
N SER A 54 2.44 -10.40 8.35
CA SER A 54 3.09 -9.44 7.45
C SER A 54 2.37 -9.31 6.10
N ALA A 55 2.55 -8.21 5.38
CA ALA A 55 1.91 -7.97 4.09
C ALA A 55 2.18 -9.07 3.04
N HIS A 56 3.37 -9.68 3.07
CA HIS A 56 3.72 -10.79 2.16
C HIS A 56 3.14 -12.13 2.59
N ARG A 57 2.85 -12.34 3.89
CA ARG A 57 2.42 -13.64 4.45
C ARG A 57 0.94 -13.72 4.79
N SER A 58 0.30 -12.59 5.10
CA SER A 58 -1.12 -12.51 5.47
C SER A 58 -1.96 -11.93 4.34
N ILE A 59 -2.98 -12.70 3.92
CA ILE A 59 -3.99 -12.24 2.95
C ILE A 59 -4.77 -11.05 3.52
N GLU A 60 -5.09 -11.08 4.81
CA GLU A 60 -5.83 -10.02 5.49
C GLU A 60 -5.06 -8.69 5.42
N THR A 61 -3.78 -8.69 5.81
CA THR A 61 -2.93 -7.50 5.76
C THR A 61 -2.78 -6.98 4.33
N ARG A 62 -2.64 -7.89 3.36
CA ARG A 62 -2.56 -7.52 1.94
C ARG A 62 -3.85 -6.85 1.45
N ILE A 63 -5.02 -7.39 1.79
CA ILE A 63 -6.31 -6.80 1.42
C ILE A 63 -6.51 -5.45 2.12
N ARG A 64 -6.12 -5.33 3.39
CA ARG A 64 -6.16 -4.06 4.13
C ARG A 64 -5.35 -2.97 3.42
N LEU A 65 -4.11 -3.25 3.02
CA LEU A 65 -3.27 -2.28 2.32
C LEU A 65 -3.82 -1.90 0.93
N LYS A 66 -4.43 -2.86 0.21
CA LYS A 66 -5.14 -2.58 -1.04
C LYS A 66 -6.34 -1.66 -0.87
N ARG A 67 -7.12 -1.84 0.20
CA ARG A 67 -8.23 -0.96 0.58
C ARG A 67 -7.75 0.45 0.90
N VAL A 68 -6.65 0.57 1.66
CA VAL A 68 -6.02 1.86 1.95
C VAL A 68 -5.59 2.57 0.67
N ALA A 69 -4.96 1.84 -0.26
CA ALA A 69 -4.55 2.41 -1.54
C ALA A 69 -5.74 2.92 -2.36
N GLN A 70 -6.82 2.14 -2.48
CA GLN A 70 -8.01 2.61 -3.19
C GLN A 70 -8.65 3.80 -2.50
N ALA A 71 -8.86 3.74 -1.18
CA ALA A 71 -9.44 4.85 -0.42
C ALA A 71 -8.63 6.13 -0.60
N LYS A 72 -7.30 6.06 -0.50
CA LYS A 72 -6.42 7.22 -0.68
C LYS A 72 -6.48 7.79 -2.10
N TYR A 73 -6.53 6.93 -3.12
CA TYR A 73 -6.67 7.37 -4.51
C TYR A 73 -7.97 8.14 -4.74
N LEU A 74 -9.07 7.68 -4.11
CA LEU A 74 -10.40 8.27 -4.24
C LEU A 74 -10.56 9.62 -3.51
N GLU A 75 -9.61 10.03 -2.67
CA GLU A 75 -9.62 11.37 -2.07
C GLU A 75 -9.43 12.48 -3.13
N THR A 76 -8.79 12.16 -4.26
CA THR A 76 -8.49 13.13 -5.33
C THR A 76 -8.99 12.68 -6.71
N HIS A 77 -9.54 11.47 -6.81
CA HIS A 77 -10.03 10.88 -8.05
C HIS A 77 -11.38 10.18 -7.84
N THR A 78 -12.04 9.83 -8.93
CA THR A 78 -13.32 9.12 -8.93
C THR A 78 -13.15 7.60 -8.97
N GLN A 79 -14.21 6.89 -8.58
CA GLN A 79 -14.29 5.43 -8.71
C GLN A 79 -14.13 4.95 -10.17
N ALA A 80 -14.64 5.71 -11.14
CA ALA A 80 -14.50 5.40 -12.55
C ALA A 80 -13.03 5.49 -13.01
N GLU A 81 -12.28 6.49 -12.53
CA GLU A 81 -10.84 6.61 -12.81
C GLU A 81 -10.04 5.48 -12.18
N TRP A 82 -10.37 5.09 -10.96
CA TRP A 82 -9.79 3.92 -10.31
C TRP A 82 -10.00 2.66 -11.15
N PHE A 83 -11.23 2.40 -11.59
CA PHE A 83 -11.52 1.22 -12.42
C PHE A 83 -10.80 1.26 -13.76
N ARG A 84 -10.73 2.42 -14.42
CA ARG A 84 -9.95 2.58 -15.65
C ARG A 84 -8.46 2.31 -15.44
N ARG A 85 -7.91 2.69 -14.28
CA ARG A 85 -6.48 2.58 -14.00
C ARG A 85 -6.07 1.18 -13.52
N TYR A 86 -6.85 0.58 -12.63
CA TYR A 86 -6.48 -0.65 -11.91
C TYR A 86 -7.36 -1.87 -12.20
N TYR A 87 -8.55 -1.69 -12.79
CA TYR A 87 -9.47 -2.78 -13.14
C TYR A 87 -9.86 -3.71 -11.97
N LYS A 88 -9.84 -3.20 -10.73
CA LYS A 88 -10.09 -3.97 -9.50
C LYS A 88 -10.98 -3.19 -8.55
N ASN A 89 -11.71 -3.87 -7.66
CA ASN A 89 -12.40 -3.24 -6.54
C ASN A 89 -11.97 -3.87 -5.23
N TYR A 90 -11.63 -3.04 -4.24
CA TYR A 90 -11.26 -3.45 -2.89
C TYR A 90 -12.17 -2.85 -1.81
N LEU A 91 -12.94 -1.81 -2.15
CA LEU A 91 -13.95 -1.17 -1.30
C LEU A 91 -15.37 -1.70 -1.61
#